data_AF-A0A9X1MGF0-F1
#
_entry.id   AF-A0A9X1MGF0-F1
#
_cell.length_a   1.000
_cell.length_b   1.000
_cell.length_c   1.000
_cell.angle_alpha   90.00
_cell.angle_beta   90.00
_cell.angle_gamma   90.00
#
_symmetry.space_group_name_H-M   'P 1'
#
loop_
_entity.id
_entity.type
_entity.pdbx_description
1 polymer ?
#
loop_
_entity_poly.entity_id
_entity_poly.type
_entity_poly.pdbx_seq_one_letter_code
_entity_poly.pdbx_strand_id
1 'polypeptide(L)'
;MSVAEAKRQQRKKDQRNLLMFRAGMVGLLLGMFGWMVRSSLLEASVFLAIGAAYSFLVWRVASQSVRAVTVMSWSLMVNFWTLISIDNQHLLAVPASGPWFVGILAGGMAAGSVWLGPHAGAEFAPKNKRRPDADGKYSGGRRLALINGACAALLLGIGTAAIVLLSPPMPAGAVLVASFFAGWMLFRFPPALPARNGLVLLGTPAVFVVLVILGGTLGLVTLPYSWAYGVMAGILIGGRHWAGDRLGAPRPPFNSQHKRRRRRKPRKKRSTPSGGRSQPHLPAQPFRAAAIGGLKDKAGSGR
;
A
#
# COMPACT_ATOMS: atom_id res chain seq x y z
N MET A 1 18.57 0.74 37.61
CA MET A 1 17.74 0.89 36.39
C MET A 1 18.52 0.33 35.21
N SER A 2 17.99 -0.63 34.47
CA SER A 2 18.73 -1.30 33.39
C SER A 2 18.82 -0.42 32.13
N VAL A 3 19.87 -0.59 31.32
CA VAL A 3 20.00 0.09 30.01
C VAL A 3 18.77 -0.16 29.11
N ALA A 4 18.14 -1.33 29.24
CA ALA A 4 16.92 -1.67 28.53
C ALA A 4 15.70 -0.85 29.01
N GLU A 5 15.58 -0.59 30.31
CA GLU A 5 14.53 0.25 30.87
C GLU A 5 14.69 1.72 30.45
N ALA A 6 15.92 2.24 30.49
CA ALA A 6 16.22 3.61 30.04
C ALA A 6 15.82 3.81 28.57
N LYS A 7 16.20 2.87 27.68
CA LYS A 7 15.81 2.91 26.26
C LYS A 7 14.29 2.81 26.05
N ARG A 8 13.58 2.02 26.86
CA ARG A 8 12.12 1.92 26.80
C ARG A 8 11.44 3.22 27.23
N GLN A 9 11.93 3.86 28.29
CA GLN A 9 11.38 5.14 28.75
C GLN A 9 11.64 6.26 27.75
N GLN A 10 12.84 6.32 27.16
CA GLN A 10 13.18 7.30 26.12
C GLN A 10 12.26 7.16 24.91
N ARG A 11 12.07 5.94 24.39
CA ARG A 11 11.13 5.68 23.27
C ARG A 11 9.69 6.09 23.59
N LYS A 12 9.22 5.87 24.82
CA LYS A 12 7.88 6.30 25.24
C LYS A 12 7.75 7.82 25.26
N LYS A 13 8.79 8.54 25.72
CA LYS A 13 8.84 10.00 25.73
C LYS A 13 8.83 10.55 24.30
N ASP A 14 9.68 10.01 23.43
CA ASP A 14 9.75 10.41 22.02
C ASP A 14 8.42 10.18 21.30
N GLN A 15 7.77 9.03 21.55
CA GLN A 15 6.46 8.72 20.99
C GLN A 15 5.37 9.69 21.46
N ARG A 16 5.36 10.05 22.76
CA ARG A 16 4.40 11.04 23.29
C ARG A 16 4.64 12.43 22.68
N ASN A 17 5.89 12.85 22.57
CA ASN A 17 6.24 14.14 21.95
C ASN A 17 5.78 14.21 20.50
N LEU A 18 6.01 13.14 19.73
CA LEU A 18 5.55 13.05 18.34
C LEU A 18 4.03 13.10 18.22
N LEU A 19 3.30 12.45 19.14
CA LEU A 19 1.83 12.50 19.18
C LEU A 19 1.32 13.90 19.50
N MET A 20 1.89 14.57 20.51
CA MET A 20 1.52 15.95 20.85
C MET A 20 1.80 16.92 19.71
N PHE A 21 2.97 16.80 19.05
CA PHE A 21 3.30 17.62 17.89
C PHE A 21 2.29 17.48 16.75
N ARG A 22 1.86 16.25 16.45
CA ARG A 22 0.84 16.00 15.42
C ARG A 22 -0.52 16.53 15.80
N ALA A 23 -0.96 16.28 17.04
CA ALA A 23 -2.21 16.82 17.54
C ALA A 23 -2.21 18.36 17.46
N GLY A 24 -1.07 18.99 17.80
CA GLY A 24 -0.85 20.42 17.63
C GLY A 24 -0.94 20.87 16.17
N MET A 25 -0.27 20.19 15.22
CA MET A 25 -0.35 20.54 13.79
C MET A 25 -1.76 20.38 13.22
N VAL A 26 -2.46 19.30 13.59
CA VAL A 26 -3.86 19.09 13.16
C VAL A 26 -4.76 20.17 13.75
N GLY A 27 -4.59 20.48 15.05
CA GLY A 27 -5.33 21.56 15.71
C GLY A 27 -5.08 22.92 15.06
N LEU A 28 -3.83 23.22 14.70
CA LEU A 28 -3.44 24.46 14.01
C LEU A 28 -4.04 24.53 12.61
N LEU A 29 -3.98 23.45 11.83
CA LEU A 29 -4.59 23.37 10.49
C LEU A 29 -6.11 23.59 10.56
N LEU A 30 -6.79 22.91 11.48
CA LEU A 30 -8.23 23.05 11.67
C LEU A 30 -8.63 24.44 12.20
N GLY A 31 -7.82 25.02 13.09
CA GLY A 31 -8.02 26.37 13.61
C GLY A 31 -7.87 27.43 12.52
N MET A 32 -6.81 27.34 11.71
CA MET A 32 -6.58 28.24 10.58
C MET A 32 -7.68 28.10 9.53
N PHE A 33 -8.13 26.88 9.27
CA PHE A 33 -9.26 26.63 8.38
C PHE A 33 -10.57 27.25 8.89
N GLY A 34 -10.89 27.05 10.17
CA GLY A 34 -12.10 27.63 10.79
C GLY A 34 -12.09 29.16 10.78
N TRP A 35 -10.89 29.76 10.88
CA TRP A 35 -10.71 31.20 10.71
C TRP A 35 -10.98 31.66 9.27
N MET A 36 -10.40 30.99 8.28
CA MET A 36 -10.53 31.37 6.86
C MET A 36 -11.95 31.19 6.31
N VAL A 37 -12.72 30.22 6.80
CA VAL A 37 -14.03 29.86 6.24
C VAL A 37 -15.18 30.13 7.22
N ARG A 38 -15.01 31.13 8.09
CA ARG A 38 -15.93 31.44 9.19
C ARG A 38 -17.38 31.63 8.75
N SER A 39 -17.62 32.23 7.58
CA SER A 39 -18.96 32.49 7.03
C SER A 39 -19.63 31.26 6.41
N SER A 40 -18.88 30.19 6.14
CA SER A 40 -19.37 29.02 5.39
C SER A 40 -18.91 27.70 6.01
N LEU A 41 -18.77 27.68 7.35
CA LEU A 41 -18.26 26.53 8.11
C LEU A 41 -19.03 25.24 7.87
N LEU A 42 -20.37 25.29 7.77
CA LEU A 42 -21.18 24.08 7.59
C LEU A 42 -20.89 23.40 6.25
N GLU A 43 -20.96 24.15 5.14
CA GLU A 43 -20.69 23.62 3.80
C GLU A 43 -19.25 23.15 3.65
N ALA A 44 -18.30 23.96 4.12
CA ALA A 44 -16.87 23.65 4.06
C ALA A 44 -16.50 22.44 4.94
N SER A 45 -17.20 22.25 6.08
CA SER A 45 -16.98 21.11 6.96
C SER A 45 -17.31 19.77 6.30
N VAL A 46 -18.27 19.72 5.38
CA VAL A 46 -18.62 18.50 4.65
C VAL A 46 -17.45 18.07 3.78
N PHE A 47 -16.90 18.97 2.97
CA PHE A 47 -15.74 18.68 2.12
C PHE A 47 -14.50 18.32 2.94
N LEU A 48 -14.28 19.01 4.06
CA LEU A 48 -13.22 18.69 5.01
C LEU A 48 -13.39 17.28 5.59
N ALA A 49 -14.60 16.93 6.04
CA ALA A 49 -14.89 15.64 6.64
C ALA A 49 -14.71 14.50 5.63
N ILE A 50 -15.18 14.67 4.38
CA ILE A 50 -15.00 13.65 3.35
C ILE A 50 -13.51 13.52 3.00
N GLY A 51 -12.76 14.62 2.86
CA GLY A 51 -11.32 14.58 2.61
C GLY A 51 -10.55 13.87 3.73
N ALA A 52 -10.91 14.15 4.98
CA ALA A 52 -10.32 13.50 6.16
C ALA A 52 -10.65 12.01 6.23
N ALA A 53 -11.91 11.64 6.02
CA ALA A 53 -12.34 10.24 5.98
C ALA A 53 -11.67 9.48 4.84
N TYR A 54 -11.58 10.10 3.66
CA TYR A 54 -10.90 9.54 2.49
C TYR A 54 -9.43 9.25 2.79
N SER A 55 -8.71 10.24 3.32
CA SER A 55 -7.29 10.08 3.69
C SER A 55 -7.10 9.08 4.83
N PHE A 56 -8.02 9.06 5.80
CA PHE A 56 -7.97 8.03 6.83
C PHE A 56 -8.11 6.62 6.25
N LEU A 57 -9.08 6.41 5.35
CA LEU A 57 -9.31 5.12 4.69
C LEU A 57 -8.10 4.69 3.86
N VAL A 58 -7.49 5.60 3.09
CA VAL A 58 -6.37 5.24 2.21
C VAL A 58 -5.13 4.84 3.00
N TRP A 59 -4.81 5.57 4.08
CA TRP A 59 -3.60 5.31 4.85
C TRP A 59 -3.79 4.20 5.89
N ARG A 60 -4.99 4.01 6.43
CA ARG A 60 -5.27 2.99 7.46
C ARG A 60 -5.76 1.65 6.89
N VAL A 61 -6.63 1.70 5.88
CA VAL A 61 -7.35 0.53 5.37
C VAL A 61 -6.75 0.08 4.06
N ALA A 62 -6.63 0.98 3.08
CA ALA A 62 -6.10 0.64 1.76
C ALA A 62 -4.63 0.23 1.81
N SER A 63 -3.84 0.71 2.78
CA SER A 63 -2.43 0.34 3.02
C SER A 63 -2.17 -1.16 3.06
N GLN A 64 -3.17 -1.96 3.41
CA GLN A 64 -3.07 -3.42 3.42
C GLN A 64 -3.04 -4.05 2.01
N SER A 65 -3.43 -3.28 0.99
CA SER A 65 -3.48 -3.66 -0.43
C SER A 65 -2.71 -2.63 -1.24
N VAL A 66 -1.48 -2.94 -1.65
CA VAL A 66 -0.63 -2.05 -2.48
C VAL A 66 -1.41 -1.47 -3.66
N ARG A 67 -2.25 -2.30 -4.29
CA ARG A 67 -3.10 -1.89 -5.41
C ARG A 67 -4.15 -0.86 -5.00
N ALA A 68 -4.84 -1.07 -3.88
CA ALA A 68 -5.83 -0.12 -3.39
C ALA A 68 -5.17 1.21 -3.03
N VAL A 69 -4.01 1.19 -2.36
CA VAL A 69 -3.23 2.41 -2.12
C VAL A 69 -2.93 3.12 -3.41
N THR A 70 -2.32 2.44 -4.40
CA THR A 70 -1.92 3.08 -5.65
C THR A 70 -3.12 3.71 -6.35
N VAL A 71 -4.22 2.97 -6.51
CA VAL A 71 -5.42 3.48 -7.17
C VAL A 71 -6.00 4.67 -6.41
N MET A 72 -6.12 4.55 -5.09
CA MET A 72 -6.70 5.63 -4.28
C MET A 72 -5.80 6.88 -4.24
N SER A 73 -4.48 6.71 -4.24
CA SER A 73 -3.53 7.81 -4.38
C SER A 73 -3.68 8.54 -5.71
N TRP A 74 -3.91 7.83 -6.83
CA TRP A 74 -4.21 8.46 -8.11
C TRP A 74 -5.52 9.25 -8.07
N SER A 75 -6.56 8.69 -7.46
CA SER A 75 -7.84 9.42 -7.34
C SER A 75 -7.76 10.65 -6.43
N LEU A 76 -6.79 10.78 -5.53
CA LEU A 76 -6.59 12.05 -4.81
C LEU A 76 -6.32 13.20 -5.77
N MET A 77 -5.45 12.99 -6.77
CA MET A 77 -5.18 13.99 -7.79
C MET A 77 -6.41 14.27 -8.64
N VAL A 78 -7.12 13.22 -9.07
CA VAL A 78 -8.36 13.37 -9.86
C VAL A 78 -9.42 14.15 -9.08
N ASN A 79 -9.66 13.80 -7.81
CA ASN A 79 -10.59 14.51 -6.92
C ASN A 79 -10.21 15.98 -6.77
N PHE A 80 -8.92 16.26 -6.53
CA PHE A 80 -8.44 17.63 -6.35
C PHE A 80 -8.63 18.47 -7.62
N TRP A 81 -8.27 17.95 -8.79
CA TRP A 81 -8.53 18.62 -10.06
C TRP A 81 -10.02 18.79 -10.36
N THR A 82 -10.85 17.81 -10.01
CA THR A 82 -12.31 17.91 -10.18
C THR A 82 -12.86 19.05 -9.33
N LEU A 83 -12.46 19.14 -8.06
CA LEU A 83 -12.91 20.20 -7.15
C LEU A 83 -12.43 21.58 -7.59
N ILE A 84 -11.19 21.71 -8.07
CA ILE A 84 -10.71 22.97 -8.66
C ILE A 84 -11.56 23.36 -9.87
N SER A 85 -11.93 22.39 -10.71
CA SER A 85 -12.81 22.66 -11.86
C SER A 85 -14.19 23.14 -11.43
N ILE A 86 -14.77 22.56 -10.37
CA ILE A 86 -16.05 22.97 -9.81
C ILE A 86 -15.96 24.39 -9.22
N ASP A 87 -14.87 24.69 -8.51
CA ASP A 87 -14.62 26.01 -7.91
C ASP A 87 -14.46 27.10 -8.99
N ASN A 88 -13.71 26.82 -10.06
CA ASN A 88 -13.49 27.75 -11.17
C ASN A 88 -14.77 28.04 -11.96
N GLN A 89 -15.73 27.11 -11.96
CA GLN A 89 -17.02 27.29 -12.61
C GLN A 89 -18.06 27.96 -11.70
N HIS A 90 -17.69 28.32 -10.46
CA HIS A 90 -18.59 28.89 -9.45
C HIS A 90 -19.88 28.07 -9.25
N LEU A 91 -19.79 26.74 -9.43
CA LEU A 91 -20.94 25.84 -9.29
C LEU A 91 -21.36 25.65 -7.82
N LEU A 92 -20.47 25.96 -6.89
CA LEU A 92 -20.71 25.94 -5.45
C LEU A 92 -20.49 27.34 -4.89
N ALA A 93 -21.29 27.70 -3.88
CA ALA A 93 -21.15 28.96 -3.14
C ALA A 93 -19.82 29.04 -2.35
N VAL A 94 -19.16 27.90 -2.14
CA VAL A 94 -17.97 27.77 -1.30
C VAL A 94 -16.87 27.06 -2.09
N PRO A 95 -15.61 27.51 -2.02
CA PRO A 95 -14.49 26.82 -2.64
C PRO A 95 -14.29 25.46 -1.97
N ALA A 96 -14.66 24.39 -2.66
CA ALA A 96 -14.66 23.02 -2.14
C ALA A 96 -13.27 22.38 -2.12
N SER A 97 -12.36 22.82 -2.99
CA SER A 97 -11.00 22.25 -3.12
C SER A 97 -10.13 22.50 -1.88
N GLY A 98 -10.21 23.70 -1.29
CA GLY A 98 -9.46 24.08 -0.09
C GLY A 98 -9.81 23.22 1.14
N PRO A 99 -11.09 23.18 1.56
CA PRO A 99 -11.55 22.32 2.66
C PRO A 99 -11.21 20.84 2.45
N TRP A 100 -11.41 20.32 1.24
CA TRP A 100 -11.04 18.95 0.89
C TRP A 100 -9.55 18.67 1.12
N PHE A 101 -8.68 19.56 0.65
CA PHE A 101 -7.23 19.43 0.82
C PHE A 101 -6.80 19.48 2.29
N VAL A 102 -7.35 20.42 3.07
CA VAL A 102 -7.12 20.48 4.53
C VAL A 102 -7.59 19.21 5.20
N GLY A 103 -8.76 18.69 4.81
CA GLY A 103 -9.28 17.40 5.25
C GLY A 103 -8.29 16.27 4.99
N ILE A 104 -7.75 16.16 3.77
CA ILE A 104 -6.75 15.14 3.42
C ILE A 104 -5.51 15.23 4.33
N LEU A 105 -4.98 16.42 4.56
CA LEU A 105 -3.82 16.63 5.43
C LEU A 105 -4.13 16.19 6.87
N ALA A 106 -5.27 16.65 7.43
CA ALA A 106 -5.68 16.29 8.78
C ALA A 106 -5.90 14.78 8.94
N GLY A 107 -6.64 14.15 8.01
CA GLY A 107 -6.87 12.71 7.99
C GLY A 107 -5.59 11.90 7.82
N GLY A 108 -4.67 12.39 6.97
CA GLY A 108 -3.38 11.74 6.71
C GLY A 108 -2.44 11.81 7.91
N MET A 109 -2.41 12.93 8.62
CA MET A 109 -1.66 13.09 9.87
C MET A 109 -2.22 12.19 10.98
N ALA A 110 -3.55 12.08 11.08
CA ALA A 110 -4.23 11.19 12.04
C ALA A 110 -3.95 9.71 11.74
N ALA A 111 -4.00 9.31 10.47
CA ALA A 111 -3.74 7.93 10.03
C ALA A 111 -2.24 7.56 10.01
N GLY A 112 -1.36 8.54 9.82
CA GLY A 112 0.10 8.36 9.69
C GLY A 112 0.81 7.92 10.97
N SER A 113 0.11 7.75 12.09
CA SER A 113 0.66 7.13 13.32
C SER A 113 1.21 5.72 13.06
N VAL A 114 0.74 5.07 12.00
CA VAL A 114 1.14 3.74 11.55
C VAL A 114 2.46 3.75 10.77
N TRP A 115 2.89 4.89 10.22
CA TRP A 115 4.08 4.97 9.34
C TRP A 115 5.36 5.42 10.04
N LEU A 116 5.25 6.02 11.22
CA LEU A 116 6.35 6.71 11.90
C LEU A 116 6.51 6.27 13.37
N GLY A 117 5.68 5.35 13.85
CA GLY A 117 5.79 4.79 15.20
C GLY A 117 6.75 3.59 15.29
N PRO A 118 7.00 3.04 16.50
CA PRO A 118 7.83 1.85 16.70
C PRO A 118 7.33 0.59 15.97
N HIS A 119 6.10 0.62 15.46
CA HIS A 119 5.45 -0.42 14.66
C HIS A 119 5.27 0.01 13.20
N ALA A 120 5.97 1.06 12.77
CA ALA A 120 6.05 1.48 11.39
C ALA A 120 6.49 0.31 10.51
N GLY A 121 5.69 -0.04 9.51
CA GLY A 121 5.97 -1.19 8.66
C GLY A 121 5.52 -2.54 9.23
N ALA A 122 5.16 -2.66 10.52
CA ALA A 122 4.76 -3.95 11.11
C ALA A 122 3.43 -4.48 10.56
N GLU A 123 2.55 -3.59 10.08
CA GLU A 123 1.32 -3.97 9.37
C GLU A 123 1.58 -4.44 7.93
N PHE A 124 2.70 -4.01 7.33
CA PHE A 124 3.15 -4.46 6.01
C PHE A 124 4.04 -5.70 6.11
N ALA A 125 4.64 -5.95 7.29
CA ALA A 125 5.34 -7.18 7.59
C ALA A 125 4.31 -8.32 7.63
N PRO A 126 4.31 -9.24 6.65
CA PRO A 126 3.37 -10.35 6.66
C PRO A 126 3.62 -11.18 7.90
N LYS A 127 2.74 -11.04 8.92
CA LYS A 127 2.86 -11.71 10.22
C LYS A 127 2.97 -13.24 10.09
N ASN A 128 2.56 -13.77 8.94
CA ASN A 128 3.01 -15.05 8.41
C ASN A 128 3.46 -14.85 6.96
N LYS A 129 4.73 -15.13 6.64
CA LYS A 129 5.10 -15.49 5.26
C LYS A 129 4.10 -16.56 4.83
N ARG A 130 3.23 -16.23 3.88
CA ARG A 130 2.14 -17.07 3.38
C ARG A 130 2.65 -18.49 3.14
N ARG A 131 2.59 -19.34 4.17
CA ARG A 131 2.73 -20.77 3.98
C ARG A 131 1.42 -21.15 3.30
N PRO A 132 1.48 -21.85 2.15
CA PRO A 132 0.32 -22.61 1.73
C PRO A 132 -0.14 -23.42 2.95
N ASP A 133 -1.45 -23.53 3.15
CA ASP A 133 -1.96 -24.56 4.07
C ASP A 133 -1.36 -25.92 3.67
N ALA A 134 -1.38 -26.92 4.54
CA ALA A 134 -0.79 -28.24 4.28
C ALA A 134 -1.22 -28.82 2.91
N ASP A 135 -2.40 -28.42 2.42
CA ASP A 135 -3.02 -28.81 1.16
C ASP A 135 -2.60 -27.98 -0.07
N GLY A 136 -1.67 -27.03 0.07
CA GLY A 136 -1.30 -26.09 -0.99
C GLY A 136 -2.32 -24.98 -1.26
N LYS A 137 -3.45 -24.97 -0.55
CA LYS A 137 -4.51 -23.96 -0.66
C LYS A 137 -4.10 -22.69 0.09
N TYR A 138 -4.35 -21.54 -0.53
CA TYR A 138 -4.22 -20.25 0.13
C TYR A 138 -5.55 -19.91 0.80
N SER A 139 -5.54 -19.65 2.12
CA SER A 139 -6.69 -19.03 2.78
C SER A 139 -6.96 -17.66 2.14
N GLY A 140 -8.12 -17.56 1.48
CA GLY A 140 -8.53 -16.34 0.79
C GLY A 140 -8.68 -15.19 1.77
N GLY A 141 -8.06 -14.05 1.47
CA GLY A 141 -8.15 -12.88 2.34
C GLY A 141 -9.46 -12.13 2.11
N ARG A 142 -10.60 -12.61 2.65
CA ARG A 142 -11.91 -11.92 2.59
C ARG A 142 -11.79 -10.43 2.95
N ARG A 143 -10.93 -10.12 3.93
CA ARG A 143 -10.58 -8.75 4.34
C ARG A 143 -10.07 -7.89 3.17
N LEU A 144 -9.17 -8.40 2.32
CA LEU A 144 -8.63 -7.66 1.18
C LEU A 144 -9.68 -7.43 0.08
N ALA A 145 -10.57 -8.40 -0.13
CA ALA A 145 -11.69 -8.24 -1.06
C ALA A 145 -12.65 -7.14 -0.58
N LEU A 146 -13.03 -7.17 0.71
CA LEU A 146 -13.86 -6.14 1.33
C LEU A 146 -13.23 -4.75 1.24
N ILE A 147 -11.92 -4.63 1.49
CA ILE A 147 -11.19 -3.36 1.37
C ILE A 147 -11.25 -2.83 -0.07
N ASN A 148 -10.91 -3.67 -1.05
CA ASN A 148 -10.95 -3.25 -2.46
C ASN A 148 -12.37 -2.89 -2.91
N GLY A 149 -13.39 -3.64 -2.44
CA GLY A 149 -14.79 -3.37 -2.75
C GLY A 149 -15.28 -2.05 -2.15
N ALA A 150 -14.96 -1.78 -0.88
CA ALA A 150 -15.28 -0.51 -0.23
C ALA A 150 -14.59 0.67 -0.93
N CYS A 151 -13.32 0.53 -1.31
CA CYS A 151 -12.61 1.54 -2.09
C CYS A 151 -13.27 1.76 -3.45
N ALA A 152 -13.67 0.70 -4.16
CA ALA A 152 -14.35 0.82 -5.46
C ALA A 152 -15.71 1.52 -5.32
N ALA A 153 -16.51 1.17 -4.31
CA ALA A 153 -17.78 1.81 -4.02
C ALA A 153 -17.60 3.30 -3.71
N LEU A 154 -16.57 3.66 -2.92
CA LEU A 154 -16.25 5.06 -2.64
C LEU A 154 -15.90 5.82 -3.91
N LEU A 155 -15.08 5.26 -4.80
CA LEU A 155 -14.70 5.91 -6.06
C LEU A 155 -15.88 6.08 -7.01
N LEU A 156 -16.77 5.08 -7.11
CA LEU A 156 -17.99 5.20 -7.91
C LEU A 156 -18.93 6.25 -7.32
N GLY A 157 -19.07 6.30 -5.99
CA GLY A 157 -19.88 7.31 -5.30
C GLY A 157 -19.37 8.73 -5.56
N ILE A 158 -18.07 8.97 -5.37
CA ILE A 158 -17.45 10.27 -5.64
C ILE A 158 -17.53 10.63 -7.13
N GLY A 159 -17.23 9.68 -8.01
CA GLY A 159 -17.30 9.91 -9.46
C GLY A 159 -18.72 10.22 -9.94
N THR A 160 -19.73 9.51 -9.42
CA THR A 160 -21.13 9.78 -9.74
C THR A 160 -21.56 11.16 -9.22
N ALA A 161 -21.19 11.51 -7.98
CA ALA A 161 -21.48 12.83 -7.42
C ALA A 161 -20.82 13.95 -8.25
N ALA A 162 -19.56 13.76 -8.67
CA ALA A 162 -18.86 14.72 -9.52
C ALA A 162 -19.56 14.91 -10.88
N ILE A 163 -20.01 13.82 -11.51
CA ILE A 163 -20.76 13.88 -12.79
C ILE A 163 -22.09 14.61 -12.61
N VAL A 164 -22.80 14.37 -11.51
CA VAL A 164 -24.08 15.04 -11.22
C VAL A 164 -23.86 16.54 -11.00
N LEU A 165 -22.83 16.92 -10.24
CA LEU A 165 -22.52 18.32 -9.93
C LEU A 165 -22.04 19.10 -11.16
N LEU A 166 -21.27 18.48 -12.05
CA LEU A 166 -20.76 19.11 -13.28
C LEU A 166 -21.78 19.12 -14.42
N SER A 167 -23.06 18.89 -14.12
CA SER A 167 -24.17 18.60 -15.06
C SER A 167 -23.97 17.29 -15.84
N PRO A 168 -25.01 16.44 -16.01
CA PRO A 168 -24.84 15.13 -16.63
C PRO A 168 -25.06 15.14 -18.15
N PRO A 169 -24.01 15.17 -18.99
CA PRO A 169 -24.15 14.67 -20.34
C PRO A 169 -24.26 13.15 -20.25
N MET A 170 -25.32 12.56 -20.84
CA MET A 170 -25.42 11.11 -21.12
C MET A 170 -24.07 10.48 -21.56
N PRO A 171 -23.24 11.15 -22.39
CA PRO A 171 -21.87 10.73 -22.70
C PRO A 171 -20.97 10.43 -21.48
N ALA A 172 -21.00 11.23 -20.43
CA ALA A 172 -20.16 11.04 -19.24
C ALA A 172 -20.54 9.76 -18.49
N GLY A 173 -21.85 9.50 -18.33
CA GLY A 173 -22.34 8.24 -17.75
C GLY A 173 -21.93 7.02 -18.58
N ALA A 174 -22.06 7.11 -19.91
CA ALA A 174 -21.62 6.04 -20.82
C ALA A 174 -20.10 5.79 -20.70
N VAL A 175 -19.29 6.85 -20.63
CA VAL A 175 -17.83 6.75 -20.45
C VAL A 175 -17.47 6.17 -19.09
N LEU A 176 -18.16 6.54 -18.01
CA LEU A 176 -17.97 5.95 -16.68
C LEU A 176 -18.22 4.43 -16.72
N VAL A 177 -19.34 4.01 -17.29
CA VAL A 177 -19.72 2.58 -17.37
C VAL A 177 -18.76 1.80 -18.28
N ALA A 178 -18.46 2.32 -19.47
CA ALA A 178 -17.55 1.68 -20.41
C ALA A 178 -16.13 1.55 -19.84
N SER A 179 -15.61 2.61 -19.23
CA SER A 179 -14.28 2.61 -18.61
C SER A 179 -14.21 1.71 -17.37
N PHE A 180 -15.30 1.61 -16.61
CA PHE A 180 -15.44 0.62 -15.53
C PHE A 180 -15.31 -0.80 -16.05
N PHE A 181 -16.06 -1.17 -17.09
CA PHE A 181 -15.95 -2.50 -17.68
C PHE A 181 -14.58 -2.74 -18.30
N ALA A 182 -13.96 -1.75 -18.95
CA ALA A 182 -12.62 -1.86 -19.50
C ALA A 182 -11.56 -2.11 -18.39
N GLY A 183 -11.59 -1.32 -17.32
CA GLY A 183 -10.71 -1.50 -16.16
C GLY A 183 -10.93 -2.84 -15.46
N TRP A 184 -12.19 -3.28 -15.36
CA TRP A 184 -12.56 -4.59 -14.85
C TRP A 184 -12.01 -5.72 -15.73
N MET A 185 -12.27 -5.68 -17.03
CA MET A 185 -11.82 -6.68 -18.00
C MET A 185 -10.30 -6.80 -18.03
N LEU A 186 -9.57 -5.68 -18.03
CA LEU A 186 -8.11 -5.63 -18.06
C LEU A 186 -7.46 -6.43 -16.92
N PHE A 187 -8.14 -6.50 -15.76
CA PHE A 187 -7.64 -7.22 -14.60
C PHE A 187 -8.34 -8.56 -14.35
N ARG A 188 -9.55 -8.75 -14.91
CA ARG A 188 -10.29 -10.02 -14.89
C ARG A 188 -9.73 -11.03 -15.88
N PHE A 189 -9.31 -10.56 -17.06
CA PHE A 189 -8.67 -11.31 -18.12
C PHE A 189 -7.30 -10.70 -18.47
N PRO A 190 -6.31 -10.79 -17.56
CA PRO A 190 -5.08 -10.05 -17.79
C PRO A 190 -4.40 -10.47 -19.08
N PRO A 191 -4.04 -9.52 -19.96
CA PRO A 191 -3.14 -9.81 -21.07
C PRO A 191 -1.75 -10.15 -20.52
N ALA A 192 -0.83 -10.53 -21.42
CA ALA A 192 0.57 -10.73 -21.05
C ALA A 192 1.09 -9.53 -20.23
N LEU A 193 1.88 -9.81 -19.18
CA LEU A 193 2.45 -8.78 -18.28
C LEU A 193 3.02 -7.53 -18.98
N PRO A 194 3.82 -7.65 -20.07
CA PRO A 194 4.32 -6.46 -20.77
C PRO A 194 3.18 -5.64 -21.40
N ALA A 195 2.20 -6.29 -22.03
CA ALA A 195 1.04 -5.62 -22.61
C ALA A 195 0.16 -4.96 -21.53
N ARG A 196 -0.07 -5.64 -20.40
CA ARG A 196 -0.83 -5.07 -19.28
C ARG A 196 -0.14 -3.85 -18.69
N ASN A 197 1.17 -3.94 -18.45
CA ASN A 197 1.92 -2.82 -17.89
C ASN A 197 1.99 -1.65 -18.88
N GLY A 198 2.18 -1.92 -20.18
CA GLY A 198 2.12 -0.89 -21.22
C GLY A 198 0.74 -0.22 -21.29
N LEU A 199 -0.34 -0.99 -21.24
CA LEU A 199 -1.70 -0.43 -21.27
C LEU A 199 -1.99 0.40 -20.01
N VAL A 200 -1.58 -0.07 -18.83
CA VAL A 200 -1.80 0.66 -17.57
C VAL A 200 -0.93 1.90 -17.47
N LEU A 201 0.37 1.80 -17.81
CA LEU A 201 1.33 2.88 -17.62
C LEU A 201 1.27 3.94 -18.72
N LEU A 202 1.02 3.53 -19.97
CA LEU A 202 1.03 4.41 -21.14
C LEU A 202 -0.37 4.65 -21.69
N GLY A 203 -1.16 3.58 -21.84
CA GLY A 203 -2.50 3.65 -22.41
C GLY A 203 -3.46 4.49 -21.56
N THR A 204 -3.48 4.27 -20.24
CA THR A 204 -4.30 5.03 -19.28
C THR A 204 -4.04 6.54 -19.42
N PRO A 205 -2.83 7.08 -19.19
CA PRO A 205 -2.61 8.52 -19.32
C PRO A 205 -2.85 9.05 -20.74
N ALA A 206 -2.54 8.28 -21.79
CA ALA A 206 -2.82 8.71 -23.16
C ALA A 206 -4.33 8.90 -23.42
N VAL A 207 -5.16 7.94 -23.00
CA VAL A 207 -6.62 8.06 -23.13
C VAL A 207 -7.15 9.23 -22.30
N PHE A 208 -6.60 9.44 -21.10
CA PHE A 208 -6.96 10.60 -20.28
C PHE A 208 -6.69 11.93 -21.01
N VAL A 209 -5.50 12.10 -21.59
CA VAL A 209 -5.13 13.32 -22.35
C VAL A 209 -6.05 13.52 -23.54
N VAL A 210 -6.35 12.47 -24.30
CA VAL A 210 -7.30 12.54 -25.43
C VAL A 210 -8.68 13.00 -24.95
N LEU A 211 -9.17 12.48 -23.82
CA LEU A 211 -10.47 12.89 -23.26
C LEU A 211 -10.46 14.32 -22.72
N VAL A 212 -9.32 14.81 -22.20
CA VAL A 212 -9.17 16.22 -21.82
C VAL A 212 -9.28 17.12 -23.05
N ILE A 213 -8.58 16.79 -24.14
CA ILE A 213 -8.63 17.57 -25.39
C ILE A 213 -10.04 17.53 -25.99
N LEU A 214 -10.60 16.34 -26.17
CA LEU A 214 -11.92 16.15 -26.74
C LEU A 214 -13.01 16.82 -25.88
N GLY A 215 -12.94 16.62 -24.57
CA GLY A 215 -13.82 17.26 -23.59
C GLY A 215 -13.72 18.78 -23.66
N GLY A 216 -12.51 19.34 -23.77
CA GLY A 216 -12.30 20.77 -23.96
C GLY A 216 -12.93 21.28 -25.26
N THR A 217 -12.73 20.58 -26.38
CA THR A 217 -13.28 20.99 -27.69
C THR A 217 -14.80 20.89 -27.78
N LEU A 218 -15.42 19.96 -27.06
CA LEU A 218 -16.87 19.70 -27.09
C LEU A 218 -17.62 20.33 -25.90
N GLY A 219 -16.93 21.03 -24.98
CA GLY A 219 -17.51 21.52 -23.73
C GLY A 219 -17.88 20.41 -22.74
N LEU A 220 -17.39 19.19 -22.94
CA LEU A 220 -17.66 18.00 -22.12
C LEU A 220 -16.53 17.76 -21.11
N VAL A 221 -16.32 18.72 -20.20
CA VAL A 221 -15.24 18.67 -19.19
C VAL A 221 -15.34 17.47 -18.23
N THR A 222 -16.50 16.81 -18.17
CA THR A 222 -16.76 15.63 -17.32
C THR A 222 -16.18 14.32 -17.85
N LEU A 223 -15.84 14.24 -19.14
CA LEU A 223 -15.34 13.01 -19.78
C LEU A 223 -14.05 12.46 -19.14
N PRO A 224 -12.97 13.24 -18.96
CA PRO A 224 -11.72 12.72 -18.38
C PRO A 224 -11.91 12.20 -16.95
N TYR A 225 -12.74 12.89 -16.16
CA TYR A 225 -13.05 12.47 -14.78
C TYR A 225 -13.86 11.18 -14.76
N SER A 226 -14.92 11.11 -15.56
CA SER A 226 -15.78 9.92 -15.68
C SER A 226 -14.97 8.68 -16.05
N TRP A 227 -14.08 8.83 -17.02
CA TRP A 227 -13.18 7.75 -17.42
C TRP A 227 -12.23 7.35 -16.29
N ALA A 228 -11.63 8.33 -15.59
CA ALA A 228 -10.68 8.04 -14.52
C ALA A 228 -11.34 7.29 -13.36
N TYR A 229 -12.51 7.74 -12.88
CA TYR A 229 -13.26 7.05 -11.82
C TYR A 229 -13.68 5.65 -12.23
N GLY A 230 -14.20 5.49 -13.46
CA GLY A 230 -14.63 4.20 -13.98
C GLY A 230 -13.45 3.23 -14.08
N VAL A 231 -12.35 3.60 -14.75
CA VAL A 231 -11.14 2.76 -14.84
C VAL A 231 -10.66 2.37 -13.44
N MET A 232 -10.50 3.32 -12.51
CA MET A 232 -9.99 3.04 -11.17
C MET A 232 -10.89 2.09 -10.37
N ALA A 233 -12.21 2.29 -10.40
CA ALA A 233 -13.17 1.39 -9.77
C ALA A 233 -13.16 0.00 -10.42
N GLY A 234 -13.15 -0.04 -11.76
CA GLY A 234 -13.06 -1.27 -12.55
C GLY A 234 -11.80 -2.06 -12.22
N ILE A 235 -10.65 -1.39 -12.10
CA ILE A 235 -9.41 -1.99 -11.63
C ILE A 235 -9.68 -2.63 -10.26
N LEU A 236 -10.10 -1.89 -9.23
CA LEU A 236 -10.29 -2.44 -7.89
C LEU A 236 -11.17 -3.70 -7.85
N ILE A 237 -12.28 -3.72 -8.61
CA ILE A 237 -13.20 -4.87 -8.68
C ILE A 237 -12.67 -6.00 -9.56
N GLY A 238 -12.02 -5.72 -10.68
CA GLY A 238 -11.42 -6.73 -11.58
C GLY A 238 -10.27 -7.51 -10.98
N GLY A 239 -9.92 -7.24 -9.71
CA GLY A 239 -8.77 -7.80 -9.02
C GLY A 239 -8.82 -9.30 -8.74
N ARG A 240 -7.62 -9.83 -8.51
CA ARG A 240 -7.31 -11.24 -8.19
C ARG A 240 -8.06 -11.82 -6.99
N HIS A 241 -8.73 -10.98 -6.20
CA HIS A 241 -9.45 -11.34 -4.97
C HIS A 241 -10.94 -11.66 -5.19
N TRP A 242 -11.48 -11.42 -6.39
CA TRP A 242 -12.92 -11.62 -6.66
C TRP A 242 -13.22 -12.88 -7.50
N ALA A 243 -12.20 -13.55 -8.03
CA ALA A 243 -12.37 -14.59 -9.04
C ALA A 243 -11.46 -15.83 -8.86
N GLY A 244 -11.16 -16.19 -7.60
CA GLY A 244 -10.56 -17.49 -7.26
C GLY A 244 -11.62 -18.46 -6.69
N ASP A 245 -11.23 -19.71 -6.47
CA ASP A 245 -12.11 -20.76 -5.89
C ASP A 245 -12.75 -20.34 -4.55
N ARG A 246 -12.16 -19.34 -3.88
CA ARG A 246 -12.71 -18.68 -2.70
C ARG A 246 -12.56 -17.17 -2.82
N LEU A 247 -13.51 -16.43 -2.26
CA LEU A 247 -13.47 -14.97 -2.18
C LEU A 247 -12.22 -14.53 -1.41
N GLY A 248 -11.40 -13.69 -2.02
CA GLY A 248 -10.10 -13.25 -1.51
C GLY A 248 -8.91 -14.14 -1.84
N ALA A 249 -9.13 -15.36 -2.39
CA ALA A 249 -8.04 -16.24 -2.79
C ALA A 249 -7.42 -15.74 -4.11
N PRO A 250 -6.09 -15.57 -4.17
CA PRO A 250 -5.46 -15.16 -5.41
C PRO A 250 -5.64 -16.27 -6.45
N ARG A 251 -6.30 -15.96 -7.58
CA ARG A 251 -6.39 -16.89 -8.73
C ARG A 251 -4.99 -17.47 -9.01
N PRO A 252 -4.82 -18.80 -9.14
CA PRO A 252 -3.53 -19.40 -9.46
C PRO A 252 -2.96 -18.73 -10.71
N PRO A 253 -1.64 -18.51 -10.76
CA PRO A 253 -1.04 -17.48 -11.58
C PRO A 253 -1.20 -17.73 -13.08
N PHE A 254 -1.31 -16.62 -13.81
CA PHE A 254 -0.64 -16.41 -15.09
C PHE A 254 0.65 -17.23 -15.14
N ASN A 255 0.66 -18.26 -15.99
CA ASN A 255 1.76 -19.20 -16.10
C ASN A 255 2.36 -19.55 -14.75
N SER A 256 1.77 -20.53 -14.08
CA SER A 256 2.64 -21.63 -13.68
C SER A 256 3.31 -22.20 -14.94
N GLN A 257 4.26 -21.48 -15.53
CA GLN A 257 5.58 -22.09 -15.57
C GLN A 257 5.79 -22.49 -14.13
N HIS A 258 5.54 -23.78 -13.87
CA HIS A 258 6.32 -24.54 -12.94
C HIS A 258 7.75 -24.01 -13.05
N LYS A 259 8.10 -22.99 -12.26
CA LYS A 259 9.48 -22.66 -11.99
C LYS A 259 9.92 -23.87 -11.19
N ARG A 260 10.36 -24.86 -11.97
CA ARG A 260 10.90 -26.15 -11.65
C ARG A 260 11.53 -25.97 -10.29
N ARG A 261 10.81 -26.47 -9.27
CA ARG A 261 11.22 -26.47 -7.87
C ARG A 261 12.71 -26.76 -7.93
N ARG A 262 13.56 -25.75 -7.70
CA ARG A 262 15.02 -25.93 -7.74
C ARG A 262 15.21 -27.00 -6.70
N ARG A 263 15.38 -28.26 -7.14
CA ARG A 263 15.55 -29.43 -6.28
C ARG A 263 16.75 -29.02 -5.46
N ARG A 264 16.53 -28.54 -4.23
CA ARG A 264 17.59 -28.36 -3.27
C ARG A 264 18.17 -29.75 -3.19
N LYS A 265 19.37 -29.93 -3.75
CA LYS A 265 20.09 -31.20 -3.67
C LYS A 265 20.03 -31.60 -2.20
N PRO A 266 19.60 -32.84 -1.87
CA PRO A 266 19.63 -33.29 -0.50
C PRO A 266 21.04 -33.05 0.01
N ARG A 267 21.18 -32.18 1.00
CA ARG A 267 22.44 -31.95 1.70
C ARG A 267 22.78 -33.32 2.27
N LYS A 268 23.80 -34.00 1.71
CA LYS A 268 24.31 -35.26 2.24
C LYS A 268 24.50 -35.06 3.74
N LYS A 269 23.65 -35.70 4.55
CA LYS A 269 23.92 -35.90 5.97
C LYS A 269 25.33 -36.52 5.99
N ARG A 270 26.31 -35.78 6.53
CA ARG A 270 27.56 -36.40 6.98
C ARG A 270 27.11 -37.44 7.98
N SER A 271 27.15 -38.70 7.58
CA SER A 271 27.11 -39.84 8.47
C SER A 271 28.28 -39.65 9.43
N THR A 272 27.98 -39.29 10.67
CA THR A 272 28.89 -39.54 11.78
C THR A 272 29.09 -41.06 11.81
N PRO A 273 30.31 -41.58 11.64
CA PRO A 273 30.54 -43.00 11.82
C PRO A 273 30.37 -43.29 13.31
N SER A 274 29.21 -43.85 13.66
CA SER A 274 29.05 -44.64 14.87
C SER A 274 29.56 -46.04 14.53
N GLY A 275 30.76 -46.32 15.00
CA GLY A 275 31.40 -47.62 14.99
C GLY A 275 32.60 -47.47 15.91
N GLY A 276 32.88 -48.35 16.85
CA GLY A 276 32.31 -49.62 17.20
C GLY A 276 33.15 -50.06 18.38
N ARG A 277 32.47 -50.49 19.44
CA ARG A 277 33.04 -50.95 20.69
C ARG A 277 33.95 -52.16 20.41
N SER A 278 35.25 -51.99 20.60
CA SER A 278 36.20 -53.11 20.75
C SER A 278 37.25 -52.67 21.76
N GLN A 279 37.12 -53.13 23.00
CA GLN A 279 38.28 -53.27 23.89
C GLN A 279 39.21 -54.32 23.27
N PRO A 280 40.52 -54.17 23.44
CA PRO A 280 41.18 -55.08 24.37
C PRO A 280 42.22 -54.43 25.28
N HIS A 281 42.31 -55.01 26.47
CA HIS A 281 43.44 -55.09 27.40
C HIS A 281 44.72 -54.29 27.10
N LEU A 282 45.05 -53.39 28.04
CA LEU A 282 46.41 -52.97 28.38
C LEU A 282 47.28 -54.18 28.77
N PRO A 283 48.60 -54.10 28.55
CA PRO A 283 49.43 -53.79 29.73
C PRO A 283 50.62 -52.85 29.50
N ALA A 284 51.01 -52.24 30.62
CA ALA A 284 52.36 -51.80 31.02
C ALA A 284 53.05 -50.64 30.27
N GLN A 285 53.13 -49.51 30.99
CA GLN A 285 54.16 -48.46 30.91
C GLN A 285 55.58 -49.03 31.19
N PRO A 286 56.70 -48.39 30.76
CA PRO A 286 57.30 -47.28 31.54
C PRO A 286 58.12 -46.20 30.78
N PHE A 287 58.17 -45.01 31.41
CA PHE A 287 59.30 -44.05 31.53
C PHE A 287 60.15 -43.60 30.32
N ARG A 288 60.17 -42.27 30.08
CA ARG A 288 61.33 -41.33 30.18
C ARG A 288 60.92 -39.96 29.60
N ALA A 289 60.87 -38.89 30.40
CA ALA A 289 61.97 -38.03 30.88
C ALA A 289 62.46 -36.97 29.86
N ALA A 290 62.09 -35.72 30.15
CA ALA A 290 62.84 -34.46 30.08
C ALA A 290 63.77 -34.12 28.89
N ALA A 291 63.50 -32.97 28.26
CA ALA A 291 64.45 -31.91 27.88
C ALA A 291 63.61 -30.67 27.52
N ILE A 292 63.61 -29.56 28.26
CA ILE A 292 64.66 -28.53 28.44
C ILE A 292 65.09 -27.91 27.10
N GLY A 293 64.80 -26.61 26.95
CA GLY A 293 65.77 -25.65 26.41
C GLY A 293 65.42 -24.96 25.09
N GLY A 294 65.56 -23.63 25.10
CA GLY A 294 65.90 -22.83 23.91
C GLY A 294 64.83 -21.80 23.51
N LEU A 295 64.81 -20.60 24.10
CA LEU A 295 65.58 -19.38 23.74
C LEU A 295 65.29 -18.79 22.34
N LYS A 296 65.01 -17.47 22.37
CA LYS A 296 65.41 -16.42 21.40
C LYS A 296 64.72 -16.42 20.04
N ASP A 297 64.49 -15.32 19.35
CA ASP A 297 64.77 -13.88 19.46
C ASP A 297 63.67 -13.19 18.59
N LYS A 298 63.06 -12.06 18.98
CA LYS A 298 63.50 -10.67 18.76
C LYS A 298 63.42 -10.18 17.30
N ALA A 299 62.86 -8.97 17.17
CA ALA A 299 62.85 -8.04 16.03
C ALA A 299 61.92 -8.42 14.84
N GLY A 300 61.18 -7.51 14.22
CA GLY A 300 61.13 -6.05 14.31
C GLY A 300 60.55 -5.49 13.01
N SER A 301 60.30 -4.18 13.01
CA SER A 301 59.83 -3.33 11.90
C SER A 301 58.32 -3.39 11.61
N GLY A 302 57.53 -2.32 11.69
CA GLY A 302 57.87 -0.90 11.67
C GLY A 302 57.37 -0.26 10.37
N ARG A 303 56.33 0.57 10.54
CA ARG A 303 55.63 1.45 9.57
C ARG A 303 54.61 0.79 8.64
#